data_AF-A0A371YJB0-F1
#
_entry.id   AF-A0A371YJB0-F1
#
_cell.length_a   1.000
_cell.length_b   1.000
_cell.length_c   1.000
_cell.angle_alpha   90.00
_cell.angle_beta   90.00
_cell.angle_gamma   90.00
#
_symmetry.space_group_name_H-M   'P 1'
#
loop_
_entity.id
_entity.type
_entity.pdbx_description
1 polymer ?
#
loop_
_entity_poly.entity_id
_entity_poly.type
_entity_poly.pdbx_seq_one_letter_code
_entity_poly.pdbx_strand_id
1 'polypeptide(L)'
;MTIVISISLIIALIIYLKLYNSHPYFLLDKNGVIKKEHRRTFCHSFIHLDPNDFNDLKSIHHSYFPNGSYETRYYSSDGLNNTLFIETSIEFNTYPNGQPCDLVFPVNFVIRKLNDSPETYIMYLSERCGIRDMTLKGDFYKGSLSNLKKHFELWEKKQKEFLKKNHHI
;
A
#
# COMPACT_ATOMS: atom_id res chain seq x y z
N MET A 1 21.42 37.70 -17.73
CA MET A 1 21.63 36.24 -17.62
C MET A 1 21.20 35.70 -16.25
N THR A 2 21.63 36.33 -15.15
CA THR A 2 21.27 35.99 -13.76
C THR A 2 19.76 36.05 -13.46
N ILE A 3 19.03 37.02 -14.00
CA ILE A 3 17.57 37.14 -13.80
C ILE A 3 16.81 35.97 -14.46
N VAL A 4 17.17 35.61 -15.70
CA VAL A 4 16.56 34.49 -16.43
C VAL A 4 16.83 33.16 -15.72
N ILE A 5 18.06 32.93 -15.23
CA ILE A 5 18.42 31.74 -14.46
C ILE A 5 17.62 31.67 -13.15
N SER A 6 17.46 32.80 -12.45
CA SER A 6 16.71 32.87 -11.19
C SER A 6 15.22 32.57 -11.39
N ILE A 7 14.61 33.11 -12.45
CA ILE A 7 13.21 32.84 -12.80
C ILE A 7 13.03 31.35 -13.15
N SER A 8 13.94 30.77 -13.94
CA SER A 8 13.89 29.34 -14.28
C SER A 8 13.99 28.45 -13.04
N LEU A 9 14.87 28.78 -12.08
CA LEU A 9 14.99 28.06 -10.80
C LEU A 9 13.73 28.17 -9.94
N ILE A 10 13.11 29.34 -9.88
CA ILE A 10 11.84 29.54 -9.15
C ILE A 10 10.72 28.72 -9.78
N ILE A 11 10.59 28.71 -11.11
CA ILE A 11 9.59 27.90 -11.82
C ILE A 11 9.84 26.41 -11.55
N ALA A 12 11.09 25.95 -11.65
CA ALA A 12 11.45 24.57 -11.36
C ALA A 12 11.14 24.19 -9.91
N LEU A 13 11.42 25.07 -8.95
CA LEU A 13 11.09 24.88 -7.53
C LEU A 13 9.58 24.81 -7.30
N ILE A 14 8.79 25.67 -7.94
CA ILE A 14 7.33 25.65 -7.85
C ILE A 14 6.76 24.35 -8.43
N ILE A 15 7.27 23.91 -9.59
CA ILE A 15 6.87 22.63 -10.21
C ILE A 15 7.27 21.48 -9.29
N TYR A 16 8.49 21.49 -8.75
CA TYR A 16 8.96 20.48 -7.80
C TYR A 16 8.09 20.44 -6.55
N LEU A 17 7.79 21.58 -5.90
CA LEU A 17 6.92 21.64 -4.74
C LEU A 17 5.50 21.18 -5.05
N LYS A 18 4.98 21.51 -6.24
CA LYS A 18 3.67 21.05 -6.71
C LYS A 18 3.67 19.54 -6.93
N LEU A 19 4.71 18.96 -7.53
CA LEU A 19 4.87 17.51 -7.71
C LEU A 19 5.10 16.79 -6.37
N TYR A 20 5.90 17.38 -5.48
CA TYR A 20 6.21 16.89 -4.15
C TYR A 20 4.96 16.80 -3.28
N ASN A 21 4.11 17.82 -3.34
CA ASN A 21 2.86 17.85 -2.58
C ASN A 21 1.71 17.07 -3.25
N SER A 22 1.77 16.80 -4.56
CA SER A 22 0.68 16.14 -5.29
C SER A 22 0.91 14.64 -5.54
N HIS A 23 2.15 14.16 -5.56
CA HIS A 23 2.39 12.74 -5.83
C HIS A 23 2.30 11.92 -4.53
N PRO A 24 1.36 10.95 -4.42
CA PRO A 24 1.12 10.25 -3.15
C PRO A 24 2.33 9.42 -2.67
N TYR A 25 3.28 9.13 -3.56
CA TYR A 25 4.56 8.47 -3.25
C TYR A 25 5.40 9.23 -2.19
N PHE A 26 5.41 10.56 -2.20
CA PHE A 26 6.22 11.35 -1.25
C PHE A 26 5.69 11.29 0.20
N LEU A 27 4.49 10.75 0.36
CA LEU A 27 3.80 10.61 1.62
C LEU A 27 4.12 9.26 2.29
N LEU A 28 4.94 8.42 1.65
CA LEU A 28 5.43 7.16 2.16
C LEU A 28 6.84 7.29 2.76
N ASP A 29 7.13 6.46 3.75
CA ASP A 29 8.44 6.30 4.34
C ASP A 29 9.33 5.36 3.50
N LYS A 30 10.58 5.16 3.95
CA LYS A 30 11.56 4.31 3.27
C LYS A 30 11.14 2.84 3.08
N ASN A 31 10.12 2.38 3.82
CA ASN A 31 9.58 1.04 3.74
C ASN A 31 8.29 1.00 2.89
N GLY A 32 7.91 2.09 2.21
CA GLY A 32 6.69 2.15 1.40
C GLY A 32 5.42 2.20 2.23
N VAL A 33 5.51 2.61 3.50
CA VAL A 33 4.38 2.74 4.43
C VAL A 33 4.05 4.22 4.59
N ILE A 34 2.78 4.57 4.73
CA ILE A 34 2.40 5.96 4.95
C ILE A 34 3.09 6.56 6.18
N LYS A 35 3.66 7.76 6.03
CA LYS A 35 4.22 8.53 7.15
C LYS A 35 3.10 8.89 8.13
N LYS A 36 3.43 8.89 9.42
CA LYS A 36 2.46 9.06 10.52
C LYS A 36 1.68 10.37 10.40
N GLU A 37 2.37 11.45 10.02
CA GLU A 37 1.83 12.79 9.81
C GLU A 37 0.79 12.87 8.68
N HIS A 38 0.79 11.93 7.73
CA HIS A 38 -0.11 11.93 6.57
C HIS A 38 -1.26 10.92 6.68
N ARG A 39 -1.33 10.12 7.76
CA ARG A 39 -2.39 9.11 7.94
C ARG A 39 -3.80 9.69 7.78
N ARG A 40 -4.07 10.87 8.35
CA ARG A 40 -5.39 11.52 8.29
C ARG A 40 -5.72 12.10 6.91
N THR A 41 -4.72 12.57 6.17
CA THR A 41 -4.90 13.13 4.81
C THR A 41 -5.41 12.07 3.82
N PHE A 42 -5.14 10.80 4.10
CA PHE A 42 -5.45 9.70 3.20
C PHE A 42 -6.75 8.95 3.47
N CYS A 43 -7.31 9.03 4.69
CA CYS A 43 -8.55 8.34 5.04
C CYS A 43 -9.81 8.96 4.44
N HIS A 44 -9.70 10.11 3.79
CA HIS A 44 -10.82 10.81 3.19
C HIS A 44 -10.72 10.80 1.66
N SER A 45 -11.45 9.87 1.06
CA SER A 45 -11.90 9.93 -0.32
C SER A 45 -13.38 10.32 -0.30
N PHE A 46 -13.84 11.00 -1.33
CA PHE A 46 -15.27 11.28 -1.55
C PHE A 46 -15.80 10.54 -2.78
N ILE A 47 -14.97 9.70 -3.39
CA ILE A 47 -15.34 8.90 -4.56
C ILE A 47 -15.66 7.48 -4.10
N HIS A 48 -16.84 7.03 -4.51
CA HIS A 48 -17.36 5.70 -4.25
C HIS A 48 -16.52 4.59 -4.92
N LEU A 49 -16.29 3.52 -4.17
CA LEU A 49 -15.70 2.27 -4.62
C LEU A 49 -16.80 1.21 -4.72
N ASP A 50 -16.86 0.49 -5.83
CA ASP A 50 -17.71 -0.71 -5.93
C ASP A 50 -17.04 -1.85 -5.16
N PRO A 51 -17.69 -2.45 -4.15
CA PRO A 51 -17.10 -3.56 -3.43
C PRO A 51 -16.76 -4.77 -4.31
N ASN A 52 -17.53 -4.99 -5.38
CA ASN A 52 -17.36 -6.15 -6.27
C ASN A 52 -16.03 -6.10 -7.04
N ASP A 53 -15.46 -4.91 -7.24
CA ASP A 53 -14.17 -4.71 -7.89
C ASP A 53 -13.05 -5.51 -7.19
N PHE A 54 -13.20 -5.79 -5.90
CA PHE A 54 -12.13 -6.31 -5.03
C PHE A 54 -12.35 -7.74 -4.54
N ASN A 55 -13.41 -8.43 -4.98
CA ASN A 55 -13.74 -9.79 -4.53
C ASN A 55 -12.59 -10.79 -4.72
N ASP A 56 -11.79 -10.62 -5.78
CA ASP A 56 -10.69 -11.52 -6.11
C ASP A 56 -9.48 -11.38 -5.17
N LEU A 57 -9.33 -10.23 -4.50
CA LEU A 57 -8.15 -9.96 -3.67
C LEU A 57 -8.01 -10.96 -2.52
N LYS A 58 -9.14 -11.41 -1.94
CA LYS A 58 -9.16 -12.47 -0.94
C LYS A 58 -8.61 -13.79 -1.48
N SER A 59 -9.03 -14.17 -2.69
CA SER A 59 -8.55 -15.39 -3.34
C SER A 59 -7.06 -15.30 -3.67
N ILE A 60 -6.59 -14.14 -4.14
CA ILE A 60 -5.17 -13.90 -4.40
C ILE A 60 -4.38 -14.07 -3.10
N HIS A 61 -4.77 -13.38 -2.01
CA HIS A 61 -4.07 -13.47 -0.73
C HIS A 61 -3.91 -14.92 -0.25
N HIS A 62 -5.00 -15.69 -0.18
CA HIS A 62 -4.97 -17.07 0.28
C HIS A 62 -4.20 -18.03 -0.65
N SER A 63 -4.03 -17.70 -1.93
CA SER A 63 -3.19 -18.50 -2.83
C SER A 63 -1.70 -18.43 -2.44
N TYR A 64 -1.26 -17.32 -1.84
CA TYR A 64 0.11 -17.14 -1.35
C TYR A 64 0.24 -17.55 0.12
N PHE A 65 -0.74 -17.18 0.94
CA PHE A 65 -0.76 -17.34 2.39
C PHE A 65 -2.07 -18.01 2.85
N PRO A 66 -2.19 -19.35 2.70
CA PRO A 66 -3.45 -20.07 2.91
C PRO A 66 -3.95 -20.06 4.37
N ASN A 67 -3.04 -19.88 5.33
CA ASN A 67 -3.39 -19.76 6.74
C ASN A 67 -3.57 -18.29 7.17
N GLY A 68 -3.29 -17.33 6.29
CA GLY A 68 -3.47 -15.92 6.56
C GLY A 68 -4.95 -15.52 6.70
N SER A 69 -5.23 -14.50 7.50
CA SER A 69 -6.55 -13.90 7.60
C SER A 69 -6.77 -12.87 6.50
N TYR A 70 -8.02 -12.63 6.13
CA TYR A 70 -8.39 -11.58 5.20
C TYR A 70 -9.75 -10.98 5.57
N GLU A 71 -9.76 -9.71 5.94
CA GLU A 71 -10.96 -8.92 6.19
C GLU A 71 -10.91 -7.61 5.40
N THR A 72 -12.09 -7.12 4.99
CA THR A 72 -12.24 -5.82 4.36
C THR A 72 -13.19 -4.96 5.16
N ARG A 73 -12.86 -3.68 5.28
CA ARG A 73 -13.71 -2.66 5.90
C ARG A 73 -13.78 -1.45 5.00
N TYR A 74 -14.99 -0.97 4.74
CA TYR A 74 -15.19 0.28 4.02
C TYR A 74 -15.35 1.40 5.04
N TYR A 75 -14.58 2.46 4.84
CA TYR A 75 -14.78 3.71 5.57
C TYR A 75 -15.50 4.70 4.68
N SER A 76 -16.45 5.37 5.30
CA SER A 76 -17.26 6.40 4.68
C SER A 76 -17.44 7.58 5.64
N SER A 77 -17.36 8.79 5.10
CA SER A 77 -17.78 10.00 5.81
C SER A 77 -19.26 10.33 5.61
N ASP A 78 -19.94 9.67 4.67
CA ASP A 78 -21.25 10.07 4.11
C ASP A 78 -22.19 8.88 3.80
N GLY A 79 -21.84 7.66 4.19
CA GLY A 79 -22.52 6.41 3.82
C GLY A 79 -22.09 5.80 2.48
N LEU A 80 -21.23 6.48 1.71
CA LEU A 80 -20.65 5.97 0.46
C LEU A 80 -19.28 5.33 0.75
N ASN A 81 -19.11 4.07 0.35
CA ASN A 81 -17.87 3.29 0.51
C ASN A 81 -16.65 3.93 -0.19
N ASN A 82 -16.03 4.95 0.40
CA ASN A 82 -15.07 5.80 -0.31
C ASN A 82 -13.63 5.32 -0.18
N THR A 83 -13.32 4.60 0.90
CA THR A 83 -11.99 4.05 1.16
C THR A 83 -12.15 2.61 1.61
N LEU A 84 -11.37 1.72 1.00
CA LEU A 84 -11.30 0.31 1.36
C LEU A 84 -10.06 0.06 2.21
N PHE A 85 -10.27 -0.44 3.42
CA PHE A 85 -9.23 -1.01 4.27
C PHE A 85 -9.23 -2.52 4.11
N ILE A 86 -8.06 -3.09 3.89
CA ILE A 86 -7.88 -4.53 3.86
C ILE A 86 -6.95 -4.89 5.02
N GLU A 87 -7.48 -5.63 5.98
CA GLU A 87 -6.75 -6.16 7.13
C GLU A 87 -6.44 -7.64 6.82
N THR A 88 -5.17 -7.96 6.60
CA THR A 88 -4.72 -9.33 6.31
C THR A 88 -3.65 -9.77 7.31
N SER A 89 -3.39 -11.08 7.35
CA SER A 89 -2.24 -11.62 8.06
C SER A 89 -1.42 -12.51 7.16
N ILE A 90 -0.09 -12.46 7.32
CA ILE A 90 0.81 -13.41 6.69
C ILE A 90 1.33 -14.34 7.78
N GLU A 91 0.87 -15.59 7.75
CA GLU A 91 1.34 -16.63 8.65
C GLU A 91 2.54 -17.38 8.07
N PHE A 92 3.56 -17.52 8.89
CA PHE A 92 4.78 -18.24 8.58
C PHE A 92 5.15 -19.12 9.75
N ASN A 93 4.78 -20.40 9.65
CA ASN A 93 4.87 -21.34 10.78
C ASN A 93 6.16 -22.16 10.74
N THR A 94 6.88 -22.18 9.62
CA THR A 94 8.07 -23.02 9.46
C THR A 94 9.10 -22.34 8.56
N TYR A 95 10.34 -22.26 9.05
CA TYR A 95 11.49 -21.88 8.24
C TYR A 95 11.77 -22.96 7.17
N PRO A 96 12.46 -22.63 6.05
CA PRO A 96 12.89 -23.58 5.01
C PRO A 96 13.80 -24.71 5.53
N ASN A 97 14.47 -24.53 6.67
CA ASN A 97 15.24 -25.58 7.34
C ASN A 97 14.36 -26.55 8.16
N GLY A 98 13.03 -26.35 8.16
CA GLY A 98 12.06 -27.17 8.87
C GLY A 98 11.81 -26.77 10.34
N GLN A 99 12.49 -25.74 10.86
CA GLN A 99 12.28 -25.30 12.23
C GLN A 99 10.97 -24.51 12.36
N PRO A 100 10.17 -24.74 13.42
CA PRO A 100 8.97 -23.97 13.69
C PRO A 100 9.33 -22.53 14.08
N CYS A 101 8.51 -21.56 13.68
CA CYS A 101 8.76 -20.16 13.97
C CYS A 101 7.52 -19.32 14.33
N ASP A 102 6.31 -19.84 14.06
CA ASP A 102 5.01 -19.28 14.44
C ASP A 102 4.95 -17.74 14.37
N LEU A 103 5.27 -17.19 13.19
CA LEU A 103 5.27 -15.76 12.93
C LEU A 103 3.98 -15.35 12.22
N VAL A 104 3.29 -14.33 12.74
CA VAL A 104 2.06 -13.78 12.15
C VAL A 104 2.24 -12.29 11.92
N PHE A 105 2.43 -11.89 10.66
CA PHE A 105 2.61 -10.49 10.29
C PHE A 105 1.24 -9.86 10.02
N PRO A 106 0.78 -8.88 10.82
CA PRO A 106 -0.40 -8.10 10.47
C PRO A 106 -0.05 -7.17 9.30
N VAL A 107 -0.91 -7.14 8.29
CA VAL A 107 -0.73 -6.32 7.09
C VAL A 107 -1.99 -5.52 6.81
N ASN A 108 -1.86 -4.20 6.72
CA ASN A 108 -2.98 -3.31 6.51
C ASN A 108 -2.79 -2.50 5.22
N PHE A 109 -3.65 -2.75 4.23
CA PHE A 109 -3.71 -1.96 3.00
C PHE A 109 -4.82 -0.94 3.06
N VAL A 110 -4.60 0.15 2.34
CA VAL A 110 -5.64 1.11 2.00
C VAL A 110 -5.74 1.24 0.51
N ILE A 111 -6.96 1.16 -0.02
CA ILE A 111 -7.29 1.39 -1.42
C ILE A 111 -8.31 2.52 -1.52
N ARG A 112 -8.08 3.45 -2.45
CA ARG A 112 -9.00 4.55 -2.77
C ARG A 112 -8.81 5.06 -4.19
N LYS A 113 -9.73 5.88 -4.66
CA LYS A 113 -9.60 6.66 -5.90
C LYS A 113 -8.94 8.02 -5.64
N LEU A 114 -8.34 8.60 -6.68
CA LEU A 114 -7.85 9.98 -6.67
C LEU A 114 -8.98 10.92 -7.05
N ASN A 115 -9.17 12.00 -6.29
CA ASN A 115 -10.22 12.98 -6.55
C ASN A 115 -10.06 13.63 -7.94
N ASP A 116 -8.83 13.99 -8.29
CA ASP A 116 -8.51 14.62 -9.58
C ASP A 116 -8.49 13.62 -10.76
N SER A 117 -8.57 12.32 -10.49
CA SER A 117 -8.60 11.26 -11.50
C SER A 117 -9.40 10.04 -11.01
N PRO A 118 -10.74 10.08 -11.11
CA PRO A 118 -11.63 9.07 -10.54
C PRO A 118 -11.42 7.64 -11.06
N GLU A 119 -10.86 7.49 -12.26
CA GLU A 119 -10.52 6.19 -12.86
C GLU A 119 -9.22 5.58 -12.29
N THR A 120 -8.46 6.36 -11.51
CA THR A 120 -7.18 5.96 -10.94
C THR A 120 -7.35 5.53 -9.48
N TYR A 121 -6.98 4.29 -9.20
CA TYR A 121 -6.86 3.75 -7.85
C TYR A 121 -5.44 3.94 -7.34
N ILE A 122 -5.32 4.12 -6.03
CA ILE A 122 -4.06 4.03 -5.30
C ILE A 122 -4.16 2.94 -4.24
N MET A 123 -3.04 2.26 -3.97
CA MET A 123 -2.91 1.27 -2.91
C MET A 123 -1.57 1.42 -2.21
N TYR A 124 -1.56 1.29 -0.89
CA TYR A 124 -0.35 1.36 -0.05
C TYR A 124 -0.59 0.73 1.33
N LEU A 125 0.49 0.50 2.08
CA LEU A 125 0.41 0.06 3.48
C LEU A 125 0.13 1.23 4.42
N SER A 126 -0.88 1.09 5.28
CA SER A 126 -1.21 2.10 6.30
C SER A 126 -0.28 2.04 7.51
N GLU A 127 0.30 0.87 7.79
CA GLU A 127 1.13 0.64 8.96
C GLU A 127 2.37 -0.20 8.64
N ARG A 128 3.40 -0.04 9.47
CA ARG A 128 4.59 -0.87 9.35
C ARG A 128 4.24 -2.28 9.77
N CYS A 129 4.58 -3.23 8.92
CA CYS A 129 4.31 -4.63 9.13
C CYS A 129 5.64 -5.31 9.46
N GLY A 130 5.92 -5.51 10.75
CA GLY A 130 7.20 -6.08 11.15
C GLY A 130 7.11 -6.84 12.47
N ILE A 131 7.94 -7.88 12.59
CA ILE A 131 8.08 -8.73 13.76
C ILE A 131 9.57 -8.95 13.97
N ARG A 132 10.05 -8.71 15.21
CA ARG A 132 11.48 -8.75 15.53
C ARG A 132 12.26 -7.86 14.56
N ASP A 133 13.29 -8.41 13.91
CA ASP A 133 14.15 -7.69 12.95
C ASP A 133 13.62 -7.74 11.51
N MET A 134 12.50 -8.43 11.27
CA MET A 134 11.89 -8.54 9.94
C MET A 134 10.83 -7.46 9.74
N THR A 135 10.98 -6.67 8.69
CA THR A 135 9.97 -5.68 8.27
C THR A 135 9.61 -5.91 6.82
N LEU A 136 8.32 -6.14 6.55
CA LEU A 136 7.79 -6.21 5.20
C LEU A 136 7.82 -4.82 4.58
N LYS A 137 8.24 -4.75 3.32
CA LYS A 137 8.23 -3.49 2.57
C LYS A 137 6.93 -3.35 1.81
N GLY A 138 6.25 -2.23 2.00
CA GLY A 138 5.16 -1.77 1.17
C GLY A 138 5.64 -1.41 -0.24
N ASP A 139 4.71 -1.46 -1.18
CA ASP A 139 4.92 -0.98 -2.55
C ASP A 139 3.74 -0.05 -2.89
N PHE A 140 4.07 1.13 -3.43
CA PHE A 140 3.05 2.11 -3.77
C PHE A 140 2.48 1.78 -5.14
N TYR A 141 1.15 1.70 -5.20
CA TYR A 141 0.46 1.54 -6.46
C TYR A 141 -0.35 2.79 -6.80
N LYS A 142 -0.31 3.16 -8.09
CA LYS A 142 -1.20 4.15 -8.71
C LYS A 142 -1.50 3.73 -10.14
N GLY A 143 -2.77 3.52 -10.46
CA GLY A 143 -3.18 3.13 -11.82
C GLY A 143 -4.62 2.63 -11.90
N SER A 144 -4.94 1.90 -12.97
CA SER A 144 -6.28 1.32 -13.18
C SER A 144 -6.59 0.18 -12.20
N LEU A 145 -7.86 -0.19 -12.08
CA LEU A 145 -8.29 -1.36 -11.30
C LEU A 145 -7.63 -2.66 -11.80
N SER A 146 -7.57 -2.86 -13.13
CA SER A 146 -6.99 -4.07 -13.74
C SER A 146 -5.52 -4.28 -13.38
N ASN A 147 -4.77 -3.19 -13.24
CA ASN A 147 -3.36 -3.23 -12.84
C ASN A 147 -3.18 -3.28 -11.32
N LEU A 148 -4.18 -2.85 -10.53
CA LEU A 148 -4.16 -2.91 -9.07
C LEU A 148 -4.09 -4.37 -8.59
N LYS A 149 -4.94 -5.24 -9.15
CA LYS A 149 -4.97 -6.67 -8.81
C LYS A 149 -3.62 -7.35 -9.07
N LYS A 150 -3.04 -7.08 -10.25
CA LYS A 150 -1.70 -7.58 -10.61
C LYS A 150 -0.62 -7.06 -9.66
N HIS A 151 -0.69 -5.79 -9.27
CA HIS A 151 0.27 -5.22 -8.33
C HIS A 151 0.15 -5.85 -6.93
N PHE A 152 -1.07 -6.09 -6.46
CA PHE A 152 -1.33 -6.79 -5.19
C PHE A 152 -0.73 -8.20 -5.21
N GLU A 153 -1.00 -8.98 -6.26
CA GLU A 153 -0.42 -10.32 -6.46
C GLU A 153 1.12 -10.29 -6.47
N LEU A 154 1.72 -9.34 -7.20
CA LEU A 154 3.17 -9.16 -7.24
C LEU A 154 3.74 -8.82 -5.86
N TRP A 155 3.04 -8.02 -5.07
CA TRP A 155 3.45 -7.69 -3.70
C TRP A 155 3.42 -8.94 -2.81
N GLU A 156 2.35 -9.74 -2.85
CA GLU A 156 2.22 -10.98 -2.07
C GLU A 156 3.34 -11.98 -2.42
N LYS A 157 3.63 -12.13 -3.71
CA LYS A 157 4.75 -12.94 -4.20
C LYS A 157 6.09 -12.47 -3.64
N LYS A 158 6.36 -11.16 -3.67
CA LYS A 158 7.60 -10.57 -3.13
C LYS A 158 7.73 -10.86 -1.63
N GLN A 159 6.66 -10.77 -0.84
CA GLN A 159 6.72 -11.06 0.59
C GLN A 159 7.00 -12.55 0.85
N LYS A 160 6.35 -13.45 0.10
CA LYS A 160 6.59 -14.89 0.20
C LYS A 160 8.05 -15.25 -0.09
N GLU A 161 8.64 -14.63 -1.12
CA GLU A 161 10.05 -14.79 -1.45
C GLU A 161 10.98 -14.18 -0.41
N PHE A 162 10.63 -13.01 0.14
CA PHE A 162 11.39 -12.35 1.22
C PHE A 162 11.44 -13.21 2.47
N LEU A 163 10.32 -13.74 2.94
CA LEU A 163 10.23 -14.58 4.14
C LEU A 163 11.00 -15.90 3.96
N LYS A 164 10.96 -16.50 2.76
CA LYS A 164 11.79 -17.67 2.44
C LYS A 164 13.29 -17.37 2.53
N LYS A 165 13.74 -16.17 2.16
CA LYS A 165 15.18 -15.82 2.18
C LYS A 165 15.69 -15.44 3.57
N ASN A 166 14.84 -14.86 4.42
CA ASN A 166 15.23 -14.34 5.74
C ASN A 166 15.00 -15.35 6.88
N HIS A 167 15.13 -16.64 6.58
CA HIS A 167 14.83 -17.72 7.51
C HIS A 167 15.94 -18.07 8.51
N HIS A 168 17.03 -17.31 8.48
CA HIS A 168 18.21 -17.51 9.31
C HIS A 168 18.25 -16.55 10.51
N ILE A 169 17.21 -15.76 10.72
CA ILE A 169 17.06 -14.83 11.86
C ILE A 169 16.17 -15.46 12.94
#